data_AF-A0A932G7C4-F1
#
_entry.id   AF-A0A932G7C4-F1
#
_cell.length_a   1.000
_cell.length_b   1.000
_cell.length_c   1.000
_cell.angle_alpha   90.00
_cell.angle_beta   90.00
_cell.angle_gamma   90.00
#
_symmetry.space_group_name_H-M   'P 1'
#
loop_
_entity.id
_entity.type
_entity.pdbx_description
1 polymer ?
#
loop_
_entity_poly.entity_id
_entity_poly.type
_entity_poly.pdbx_seq_one_letter_code
_entity_poly.pdbx_strand_id
1 'polypeptide(L)'
;MKSTNGTQPPPRATQSASVAARQQRADGAQADADRAQQLAEVLHRQRDATGQELEAALRKVEEAQQTARDAIAQASVAEEKVIAARQRAEDQRAYAATMENPDTRKIWEQQADRAALAVEKVRAKAAAAKRWIEQANQSVD
;
A
#
# COMPACT_ATOMS: atom_id res chain seq x y z
N MET A 1 -11.31 -63.10 -78.68
CA MET A 1 -12.06 -62.26 -77.72
C MET A 1 -11.26 -62.08 -76.44
N LYS A 2 -11.34 -60.88 -75.84
CA LYS A 2 -10.81 -60.39 -74.55
C LYS A 2 -9.29 -60.11 -74.49
N SER A 3 -8.83 -58.85 -74.52
CA SER A 3 -9.02 -57.65 -73.67
C SER A 3 -7.80 -57.48 -72.77
N THR A 4 -6.86 -56.66 -73.23
CA THR A 4 -5.73 -56.13 -72.46
C THR A 4 -6.25 -55.06 -71.51
N ASN A 5 -6.46 -55.42 -70.24
CA ASN A 5 -6.69 -54.43 -69.19
C ASN A 5 -5.35 -53.81 -68.80
N GLY A 6 -5.01 -52.70 -69.47
CA GLY A 6 -3.98 -51.79 -69.00
C GLY A 6 -4.48 -51.07 -67.75
N THR A 7 -3.88 -51.39 -66.60
CA THR A 7 -4.06 -50.63 -65.37
C THR A 7 -3.49 -49.22 -65.58
N GLN A 8 -4.39 -48.26 -65.78
CA GLN A 8 -4.04 -46.84 -65.88
C GLN A 8 -3.68 -46.33 -64.48
N PRO A 9 -2.48 -45.75 -64.26
CA PRO A 9 -2.15 -45.13 -62.98
C PRO A 9 -3.04 -43.90 -62.75
N PRO A 10 -3.43 -43.60 -61.50
CA PRO A 10 -4.32 -42.47 -61.20
C PRO A 10 -3.68 -41.13 -61.63
N PRO A 11 -4.48 -40.13 -62.02
CA PRO A 11 -3.97 -38.87 -62.56
C PRO A 11 -3.24 -38.04 -61.49
N ARG A 12 -2.09 -37.48 -61.88
CA ARG A 12 -1.22 -36.60 -61.05
C ARG A 12 -1.95 -35.40 -60.39
N ALA A 13 -3.07 -34.95 -60.95
CA ALA A 13 -3.81 -33.78 -60.49
C ALA A 13 -4.39 -33.92 -59.06
N THR A 14 -4.75 -35.14 -58.64
CA THR A 14 -5.33 -35.39 -57.31
C THR A 14 -4.28 -35.32 -56.19
N GLN A 15 -3.01 -35.58 -56.50
CA GLN A 15 -1.91 -35.49 -55.53
C GLN A 15 -1.56 -34.02 -55.23
N SER A 16 -1.55 -33.15 -56.25
CA SER A 16 -1.24 -31.72 -56.11
C SER A 16 -2.26 -30.96 -55.24
N ALA A 17 -3.55 -31.23 -55.40
CA ALA A 17 -4.60 -30.61 -54.58
C ALA A 17 -4.51 -31.01 -53.09
N SER A 18 -4.12 -32.27 -52.82
CA SER A 18 -3.96 -32.77 -51.45
C SER A 18 -2.77 -32.14 -50.71
N VAL A 19 -1.69 -31.81 -51.44
CA VAL A 19 -0.51 -31.14 -50.89
C VAL A 19 -0.83 -29.67 -50.60
N ALA A 20 -1.50 -28.97 -51.51
CA ALA A 20 -1.94 -27.59 -51.29
C ALA A 20 -2.86 -27.44 -50.07
N ALA A 21 -3.83 -28.35 -49.89
CA ALA A 21 -4.73 -28.35 -48.74
C ALA A 21 -4.05 -28.73 -47.41
N ARG A 22 -2.91 -29.43 -47.45
CA ARG A 22 -2.08 -29.67 -46.27
C ARG A 22 -1.23 -28.44 -45.94
N GLN A 23 -0.67 -27.79 -46.95
CA GLN A 23 0.10 -26.56 -46.80
C GLN A 23 -0.75 -25.43 -46.20
N GLN A 24 -1.94 -25.18 -46.74
CA GLN A 24 -2.84 -24.15 -46.23
C GLN A 24 -3.25 -24.37 -44.76
N ARG A 25 -3.38 -25.63 -44.33
CA ARG A 25 -3.64 -25.96 -42.92
C ARG A 25 -2.42 -25.76 -42.04
N ALA A 26 -1.22 -26.08 -42.54
CA ALA A 26 0.03 -25.82 -41.82
C ALA A 26 0.28 -24.31 -41.66
N ASP A 27 0.08 -23.52 -42.71
CA ASP A 27 0.21 -22.07 -42.68
C ASP A 27 -0.82 -21.44 -41.72
N GLY A 28 -2.07 -21.94 -41.73
CA GLY A 28 -3.11 -21.51 -40.80
C GLY A 28 -2.78 -21.84 -39.34
N ALA A 29 -2.32 -23.06 -39.06
CA ALA A 29 -1.91 -23.47 -37.73
C ALA A 29 -0.71 -22.66 -37.21
N GLN A 30 0.22 -22.29 -38.08
CA GLN A 30 1.37 -21.46 -37.73
C GLN A 30 0.95 -20.02 -37.43
N ALA A 31 0.08 -19.43 -38.25
CA ALA A 31 -0.47 -18.09 -37.99
C ALA A 31 -1.30 -18.01 -36.69
N ASP A 32 -1.93 -19.11 -36.29
CA ASP A 32 -2.65 -19.20 -35.02
C ASP A 32 -1.69 -19.38 -33.84
N ALA A 33 -0.62 -20.16 -34.00
CA ALA A 33 0.45 -20.30 -33.01
C ALA A 33 1.17 -18.96 -32.75
N ASP A 34 1.51 -18.21 -33.81
CA ASP A 34 2.13 -16.89 -33.71
C ASP A 34 1.23 -15.89 -32.97
N ARG A 35 -0.08 -15.91 -33.27
CA ARG A 35 -1.08 -15.08 -32.56
C ARG A 35 -1.22 -15.46 -31.09
N ALA A 36 -1.23 -16.75 -30.78
CA ALA A 36 -1.28 -17.23 -29.40
C ALA A 36 -0.02 -16.82 -28.62
N GLN A 37 1.16 -16.89 -29.25
CA GLN A 37 2.41 -16.47 -28.62
C GLN A 37 2.43 -14.96 -28.34
N GLN A 38 2.01 -14.12 -29.30
CA GLN A 38 1.90 -12.68 -29.09
C GLN A 38 0.94 -12.33 -27.95
N LEU A 39 -0.20 -13.01 -27.87
CA LEU A 39 -1.16 -12.82 -26.78
C LEU A 39 -0.55 -13.22 -25.43
N ALA A 40 0.16 -14.35 -25.37
CA ALA A 40 0.85 -14.79 -24.16
C ALA A 40 1.89 -13.76 -23.69
N GLU A 41 2.69 -13.19 -24.60
CA GLU A 41 3.67 -12.14 -24.30
C GLU A 41 3.01 -10.85 -23.78
N VAL A 42 1.85 -10.47 -24.31
CA VAL A 42 1.09 -9.31 -23.81
C VAL A 42 0.57 -9.59 -22.40
N LEU A 43 -0.03 -10.77 -22.17
CA LEU A 43 -0.55 -11.15 -20.85
C LEU A 43 0.56 -11.25 -19.80
N HIS A 44 1.73 -11.77 -20.17
CA HIS A 44 2.91 -11.81 -19.29
C HIS A 44 3.35 -10.41 -18.89
N ARG A 45 3.48 -9.48 -19.85
CA ARG A 45 3.84 -8.08 -19.56
C ARG A 45 2.80 -7.40 -18.67
N GLN A 46 1.51 -7.63 -18.92
CA GLN A 46 0.44 -7.09 -18.08
C GLN A 46 0.52 -7.63 -16.65
N ARG A 47 0.68 -8.95 -16.49
CA ARG A 47 0.84 -9.58 -15.18
C ARG A 47 2.03 -8.99 -14.42
N ASP A 48 3.17 -8.83 -15.09
CA ASP A 48 4.38 -8.32 -14.45
C ASP A 48 4.20 -6.85 -14.04
N ALA A 49 3.56 -6.03 -14.87
CA ALA A 49 3.21 -4.64 -14.53
C ALA A 49 2.26 -4.57 -13.33
N THR A 50 1.18 -5.36 -13.33
CA THR A 50 0.24 -5.45 -12.19
C THR A 50 0.94 -5.96 -10.93
N GLY A 51 1.89 -6.89 -11.06
CA GLY A 51 2.70 -7.36 -9.94
C GLY A 51 3.55 -6.24 -9.32
N GLN A 52 4.17 -5.41 -10.14
CA GLN A 52 4.95 -4.25 -9.69
C GLN A 52 4.06 -3.18 -9.02
N GLU A 53 2.87 -2.91 -9.58
CA GLU A 53 1.90 -2.00 -8.98
C GLU A 53 1.41 -2.49 -7.61
N LEU A 54 1.13 -3.80 -7.50
CA LEU A 54 0.75 -4.42 -6.23
C LEU A 54 1.87 -4.34 -5.19
N GLU A 55 3.11 -4.63 -5.58
CA GLU A 55 4.26 -4.52 -4.67
C GLU A 55 4.45 -3.07 -4.19
N ALA A 56 4.31 -2.09 -5.08
CA ALA A 56 4.38 -0.68 -4.72
C ALA A 56 3.23 -0.27 -3.77
N ALA A 57 2.02 -0.78 -3.99
CA ALA A 57 0.88 -0.53 -3.10
C ALA A 57 1.11 -1.15 -1.71
N LEU A 58 1.62 -2.38 -1.64
CA LEU A 58 1.95 -3.04 -0.38
C LEU A 58 3.01 -2.27 0.41
N ARG A 59 4.08 -1.80 -0.24
CA ARG A 59 5.10 -0.96 0.42
C ARG A 59 4.51 0.33 1.00
N LYS A 60 3.62 1.00 0.27
CA LYS A 60 2.92 2.20 0.79
C LYS A 60 2.07 1.87 2.03
N VAL A 61 1.39 0.72 2.03
CA VAL A 61 0.61 0.27 3.19
C VAL A 61 1.52 -0.03 4.39
N GLU A 62 2.66 -0.68 4.17
CA GLU A 62 3.64 -0.96 5.23
C GLU A 62 4.21 0.33 5.83
N GLU A 63 4.58 1.31 5.00
CA GLU A 63 5.05 2.63 5.45
C GLU A 63 3.97 3.38 6.26
N ALA A 64 2.71 3.33 5.81
CA ALA A 64 1.59 3.92 6.53
C ALA A 64 1.34 3.22 7.87
N GLN A 65 1.41 1.89 7.93
CA GLN A 65 1.28 1.13 9.18
C GLN A 65 2.41 1.45 10.16
N GLN A 66 3.65 1.55 9.68
CA GLN A 66 4.78 1.91 10.54
C GLN A 66 4.61 3.33 11.09
N THR A 67 4.21 4.28 10.25
CA THR A 67 3.93 5.67 10.67
C THR A 67 2.83 5.73 11.73
N ALA A 68 1.77 4.93 11.56
CA ALA A 68 0.68 4.86 12.54
C ALA A 68 1.16 4.29 13.89
N ARG A 69 2.00 3.24 13.87
CA ARG A 69 2.60 2.68 15.10
C ARG A 69 3.46 3.71 15.84
N ASP A 70 4.30 4.44 15.10
CA ASP A 70 5.15 5.48 15.68
C ASP A 70 4.31 6.62 16.28
N ALA A 71 3.22 7.01 15.62
CA ALA A 71 2.30 8.02 16.14
C ALA A 71 1.59 7.55 17.41
N ILE A 72 1.15 6.28 17.48
CA ILE A 72 0.55 5.71 18.69
C ILE A 72 1.56 5.70 19.85
N ALA A 73 2.80 5.26 19.60
CA ALA A 73 3.84 5.25 20.62
C ALA A 73 4.14 6.67 21.15
N GLN A 74 4.22 7.66 20.27
CA GLN A 74 4.38 9.06 20.66
C GLN A 74 3.19 9.59 21.47
N ALA A 75 1.96 9.20 21.11
CA ALA A 75 0.76 9.56 21.85
C ALA A 75 0.77 8.98 23.27
N SER A 76 1.14 7.71 23.45
CA SER A 76 1.27 7.10 24.79
C SER A 76 2.29 7.82 25.67
N VAL A 77 3.48 8.12 25.13
CA VAL A 77 4.51 8.90 25.86
C VAL A 77 4.03 10.31 26.19
N ALA A 78 3.26 10.93 25.29
CA ALA A 78 2.66 12.24 25.53
C ALA A 78 1.62 12.20 26.65
N GLU A 79 0.78 11.16 26.71
CA GLU A 79 -0.19 10.96 27.79
C GLU A 79 0.49 10.80 29.16
N GLU A 80 1.53 9.96 29.25
CA GLU A 80 2.31 9.80 30.49
C GLU A 80 2.91 11.14 30.96
N LYS A 81 3.47 11.93 30.03
CA LYS A 81 4.00 13.27 30.33
C LYS A 81 2.91 14.22 30.81
N VAL A 82 1.71 14.15 30.23
CA VAL A 82 0.57 14.96 30.65
C VAL A 82 0.12 14.58 32.06
N ILE A 83 0.02 13.29 32.37
CA ILE A 83 -0.32 12.80 33.71
C ILE A 83 0.70 13.28 34.73
N ALA A 84 2.00 13.08 34.45
CA ALA A 84 3.07 13.49 35.36
C ALA A 84 3.12 15.02 35.57
N ALA A 85 2.90 15.81 34.52
CA ALA A 85 2.88 17.27 34.63
C ALA A 85 1.65 17.79 35.37
N ARG A 86 0.48 17.14 35.23
CA ARG A 86 -0.71 17.43 36.04
C ARG A 86 -0.46 17.16 37.52
N GLN A 87 0.09 16.00 37.84
CA GLN A 87 0.42 15.64 39.22
C GLN A 87 1.36 16.68 39.85
N ARG A 88 2.43 17.07 39.14
CA ARG A 88 3.34 18.12 39.64
C ARG A 88 2.65 19.46 39.87
N ALA A 89 1.74 19.86 38.97
CA ALA A 89 1.00 21.11 39.14
C ALA A 89 0.08 21.06 40.36
N GLU A 90 -0.56 19.92 40.60
CA GLU A 90 -1.40 19.68 41.78
C GLU A 90 -0.56 19.67 43.07
N ASP A 91 0.58 18.96 43.08
CA ASP A 91 1.51 18.92 44.21
C ASP A 91 2.04 20.33 44.55
N GLN A 92 2.38 21.12 43.53
CA GLN A 92 2.87 22.49 43.70
C GLN A 92 1.78 23.43 44.23
N ARG A 93 0.52 23.26 43.81
CA ARG A 93 -0.61 24.02 44.36
C ARG A 93 -0.91 23.63 45.80
N ALA A 94 -0.89 22.33 46.10
CA ALA A 94 -1.08 21.83 47.45
C ALA A 94 0.02 22.36 48.39
N TYR A 95 1.28 22.38 47.92
CA TYR A 95 2.39 22.95 48.67
C TYR A 95 2.27 24.48 48.82
N ALA A 96 1.89 25.22 47.77
CA ALA A 96 1.66 26.66 47.87
C ALA A 96 0.61 27.00 48.96
N ALA A 97 -0.45 26.19 49.06
CA ALA A 97 -1.51 26.37 50.04
C ALA A 97 -1.04 26.23 51.50
N THR A 98 0.07 25.54 51.78
CA THR A 98 0.65 25.45 53.13
C THR A 98 1.60 26.60 53.47
N MET A 99 1.95 27.44 52.49
CA MET A 99 2.92 28.52 52.68
C MET A 99 2.23 29.75 53.27
N GLU A 100 2.66 30.17 54.45
CA GLU A 100 2.20 31.41 55.10
C GLU A 100 2.75 32.66 54.41
N ASN A 101 3.98 32.60 53.90
CA ASN A 101 4.59 33.73 53.21
C ASN A 101 3.96 33.90 51.80
N PRO A 102 3.34 35.06 51.51
CA PRO A 102 2.63 35.30 50.26
C PRO A 102 3.56 35.36 49.03
N ASP A 103 4.79 35.83 49.18
CA ASP A 103 5.75 35.89 48.08
C ASP A 103 6.22 34.48 47.70
N THR A 104 6.50 33.63 48.69
CA THR A 104 6.87 32.24 48.43
C THR A 104 5.69 31.43 47.87
N ARG A 105 4.47 31.67 48.35
CA ARG A 105 3.24 31.08 47.80
C ARG A 105 3.11 31.38 46.31
N LYS A 106 3.29 32.65 45.91
CA LYS A 106 3.20 33.09 44.51
C LYS A 106 4.22 32.41 43.59
N ILE A 107 5.42 32.13 44.08
CA ILE A 107 6.45 31.40 43.32
C ILE A 107 5.96 29.99 42.97
N TRP A 108 5.36 29.28 43.93
CA TRP A 108 4.86 27.92 43.72
C TRP A 108 3.60 27.87 42.85
N GLU A 109 2.70 28.84 43.00
CA GLU A 109 1.54 29.01 42.10
C GLU A 109 2.00 29.20 40.65
N GLN A 110 3.00 30.06 40.41
CA GLN A 110 3.57 30.26 39.07
C GLN A 110 4.24 29.00 38.50
N GLN A 111 4.85 28.17 39.34
CA GLN A 111 5.41 26.89 38.89
C GLN A 111 4.30 25.93 38.45
N ALA A 112 3.20 25.84 39.21
CA ALA A 112 2.07 25.01 38.86
C ALA A 112 1.43 25.43 37.52
N ASP A 113 1.31 26.74 37.30
CA ASP A 113 0.75 27.27 36.05
C ASP A 113 1.68 27.01 34.85
N ARG A 114 3.00 27.08 35.03
CA ARG A 114 3.95 26.67 33.97
C ARG A 114 3.86 25.19 33.64
N ALA A 115 3.68 24.32 34.64
CA ALA A 115 3.48 22.90 34.43
C ALA A 115 2.17 22.62 33.67
N ALA A 116 1.08 23.32 34.00
CA ALA A 116 -0.19 23.25 33.27
C ALA A 116 -0.05 23.72 31.80
N LEU A 117 0.72 24.79 31.55
CA LEU A 117 0.96 25.28 30.19
C LEU A 117 1.78 24.29 29.33
N ALA A 118 2.69 23.53 29.95
CA ALA A 118 3.40 22.45 29.26
C ALA A 118 2.44 21.31 28.84
N VAL A 119 1.45 20.98 29.67
CA VAL A 119 0.40 19.99 29.36
C VAL A 119 -0.43 20.41 28.14
N GLU A 120 -0.84 21.68 28.07
CA GLU A 120 -1.61 22.20 26.94
C GLU A 120 -0.85 22.11 25.61
N LYS A 121 0.45 22.41 25.62
CA LYS A 121 1.30 22.29 24.42
C LYS A 121 1.38 20.85 23.91
N VAL A 122 1.47 19.88 24.82
CA VAL A 122 1.49 18.45 24.46
C VAL A 122 0.13 18.03 23.89
N ARG A 123 -0.98 18.45 24.49
CA ARG A 123 -2.33 18.21 23.95
C ARG A 123 -2.53 18.81 22.56
N ALA A 124 -2.06 20.03 22.32
CA ALA A 124 -2.15 20.68 21.02
C ALA A 124 -1.38 19.91 19.94
N LYS A 125 -0.18 19.40 20.26
CA LYS A 125 0.59 18.54 19.36
C LYS A 125 -0.13 17.21 19.06
N ALA A 126 -0.70 16.58 20.08
CA ALA A 126 -1.48 15.34 19.90
C ALA A 126 -2.71 15.56 19.01
N ALA A 127 -3.42 16.68 19.17
CA ALA A 127 -4.55 17.05 18.32
C ALA A 127 -4.12 17.32 16.87
N ALA A 128 -2.95 17.95 16.65
CA ALA A 128 -2.40 18.16 15.32
C ALA A 128 -2.01 16.84 14.64
N ALA A 129 -1.37 15.91 15.37
CA ALA A 129 -1.04 14.58 14.86
C ALA A 129 -2.30 13.79 14.46
N LYS A 130 -3.36 13.85 15.26
CA LYS A 130 -4.64 13.20 14.93
C LYS A 130 -5.25 13.74 13.62
N ARG A 131 -5.25 15.06 13.42
CA ARG A 131 -5.72 15.69 12.18
C ARG A 131 -4.88 15.27 10.97
N TRP A 132 -3.56 15.17 11.14
CA TRP A 132 -2.68 14.74 10.07
C TRP A 132 -2.95 13.29 9.65
N ILE A 133 -3.17 12.37 10.61
CA ILE A 133 -3.56 10.98 10.32
C ILE A 133 -4.90 10.93 9.58
N GLU A 134 -5.87 11.74 10.01
CA GLU A 134 -7.19 11.82 9.37
C GLU A 134 -7.09 12.34 7.91
N GLN A 135 -6.24 13.33 7.66
CA GLN A 135 -5.95 13.81 6.29
C GLN A 135 -5.21 12.76 5.45
N ALA A 136 -4.25 12.04 6.04
CA ALA A 136 -3.51 10.98 5.34
C ALA A 136 -4.48 9.87 4.88
N ASN A 137 -5.41 9.46 5.75
CA ASN A 137 -6.44 8.47 5.38
C ASN A 137 -7.37 8.97 4.26
N GLN A 138 -7.76 10.25 4.27
CA GLN A 138 -8.58 10.84 3.20
C GLN A 138 -7.88 10.92 1.84
N SER A 139 -6.54 10.88 1.81
CA SER A 139 -5.76 10.94 0.57
C SER A 139 -5.51 9.58 -0.10
N VAL A 140 -5.93 8.49 0.56
CA VAL A 140 -5.79 7.11 0.08
C VAL A 140 -7.06 6.61 -0.63
N ASP A 141 -8.21 7.29 -0.43
CA ASP A 141 -9.47 7.09 -1.17
C ASP A 141 -9.48 7.85 -2.50
#